data_AF-A0A1H9ZTG1-F1
#
_entry.id   AF-A0A1H9ZTG1-F1
#
_cell.length_a   1.000
_cell.length_b   1.000
_cell.length_c   1.000
_cell.angle_alpha   90.00
_cell.angle_beta   90.00
_cell.angle_gamma   90.00
#
_symmetry.space_group_name_H-M   'P 1'
#
loop_
_entity.id
_entity.type
_entity.pdbx_description
1 polymer ?
#
loop_
_entity_poly.entity_id
_entity_poly.type
_entity_poly.pdbx_seq_one_letter_code
_entity_poly.pdbx_strand_id
1 'polypeptide(L)'
;MNIQQIEELAFNIMKDRKIPGREKGFIYYHGKRTANIALNIYNQLVEKGSKEEMDLLYCGCLFHDVGKGIEPHNETGKELVNYYLRDICNVEQREIISRIVYEHNLRGEKYGGNSFLGKIAQDADILDHMGTMDIWIAFQWHANFDERVEDSLKFFLGGQWEEITEKLRSLLNFSPSIDAFDRRKAFTEEFLRRFKRESEGRLY
;
A
#
# COMPACT_ATOMS: atom_id res chain seq x y z
N MET A 1 -10.00 21.33 -0.72
CA MET A 1 -10.05 20.40 0.42
C MET A 1 -8.95 20.76 1.42
N ASN A 2 -9.17 20.66 2.74
CA ASN A 2 -8.12 20.95 3.73
C ASN A 2 -7.35 19.66 4.07
N ILE A 3 -6.24 19.41 3.37
CA ILE A 3 -5.44 18.18 3.54
C ILE A 3 -4.91 18.03 4.97
N GLN A 4 -4.47 19.12 5.61
CA GLN A 4 -3.92 19.05 6.96
C GLN A 4 -4.96 18.56 7.97
N GLN A 5 -6.18 19.10 7.90
CA GLN A 5 -7.29 18.65 8.74
C GLN A 5 -7.65 17.17 8.49
N ILE A 6 -7.55 16.71 7.23
CA ILE A 6 -7.81 15.31 6.87
C ILE A 6 -6.72 14.39 7.39
N GLU A 7 -5.44 14.79 7.30
CA GLU A 7 -4.34 14.00 7.85
C GLU A 7 -4.45 13.84 9.37
N GLU A 8 -4.80 14.91 10.08
CA GLU A 8 -5.05 14.89 11.53
C GLU A 8 -6.19 13.93 11.88
N LEU A 9 -7.29 13.98 11.12
CA LEU A 9 -8.41 13.05 11.28
C LEU A 9 -7.97 11.60 11.04
N ALA A 10 -7.28 11.32 9.94
CA ALA A 10 -6.76 9.99 9.61
C ALA A 10 -5.83 9.47 10.70
N PHE A 11 -4.92 10.31 11.19
CA PHE A 11 -3.99 9.96 12.26
C PHE A 11 -4.76 9.57 13.52
N ASN A 12 -5.72 10.39 13.97
CA ASN A 12 -6.49 10.13 15.18
C ASN A 12 -7.30 8.83 15.11
N ILE A 13 -7.84 8.48 13.93
CA ILE A 13 -8.62 7.25 13.75
C ILE A 13 -7.73 6.00 13.65
N MET A 14 -6.54 6.10 13.04
CA MET A 14 -5.79 4.93 12.58
C MET A 14 -4.49 4.67 13.36
N LYS A 15 -3.89 5.67 14.03
CA LYS A 15 -2.56 5.57 14.66
C LYS A 15 -2.44 4.50 15.75
N ASP A 16 -3.53 4.21 16.46
CA ASP A 16 -3.49 3.28 17.59
C ASP A 16 -3.93 1.86 17.21
N ARG A 17 -4.38 1.65 15.98
CA ARG A 17 -4.85 0.34 15.50
C ARG A 17 -3.67 -0.59 15.26
N LYS A 18 -3.83 -1.84 15.71
CA LYS A 18 -2.85 -2.92 15.52
C LYS A 18 -3.47 -3.99 14.63
N ILE A 19 -2.74 -4.37 13.59
CA ILE A 19 -3.02 -5.55 12.77
C ILE A 19 -2.01 -6.63 13.16
N PRO A 20 -2.42 -7.91 13.32
CA PRO A 20 -1.48 -9.00 13.53
C PRO A 20 -0.35 -9.01 12.48
N GLY A 21 0.89 -9.20 12.91
CA GLY A 21 2.05 -9.22 12.01
C GLY A 21 2.44 -7.86 11.37
N ARG A 22 1.97 -6.73 11.93
CA ARG A 22 2.33 -5.37 11.50
C ARG A 22 2.61 -4.46 12.70
N GLU A 23 3.30 -3.34 12.51
CA GLU A 23 3.50 -2.37 13.59
C GLU A 23 2.19 -1.71 14.06
N LYS A 24 2.19 -1.16 15.28
CA LYS A 24 1.07 -0.33 15.76
C LYS A 24 0.97 0.92 14.89
N GLY A 25 -0.24 1.25 14.44
CA GLY A 25 -0.49 2.38 13.54
C GLY A 25 -0.18 2.09 12.07
N PHE A 26 0.14 0.84 11.71
CA PHE A 26 0.47 0.44 10.33
C PHE A 26 -0.52 1.03 9.31
N ILE A 27 -1.83 0.94 9.57
CA ILE A 27 -2.87 1.46 8.66
C ILE A 27 -2.62 2.92 8.26
N TYR A 28 -2.31 3.79 9.23
CA TYR A 28 -2.02 5.21 8.94
C TYR A 28 -0.72 5.38 8.17
N TYR A 29 0.36 4.78 8.66
CA TYR A 29 1.69 5.01 8.09
C TYR A 29 1.84 4.37 6.70
N HIS A 30 1.26 3.19 6.49
CA HIS A 30 1.09 2.56 5.19
C HIS A 30 0.25 3.43 4.26
N GLY A 31 -0.95 3.84 4.68
CA GLY A 31 -1.80 4.76 3.90
C GLY A 31 -1.07 6.03 3.46
N LYS A 32 -0.27 6.64 4.36
CA LYS A 32 0.53 7.83 4.04
C LYS A 32 1.63 7.56 3.02
N ARG A 33 2.36 6.44 3.13
CA ARG A 33 3.37 6.05 2.13
C ARG A 33 2.72 5.73 0.78
N THR A 34 1.62 4.97 0.79
CA THR A 34 0.82 4.65 -0.39
C THR A 34 0.33 5.93 -1.08
N ALA A 35 -0.17 6.91 -0.34
CA ALA A 35 -0.58 8.20 -0.89
C ALA A 35 0.58 8.95 -1.55
N ASN A 36 1.75 8.99 -0.92
CA ASN A 36 2.94 9.60 -1.51
C ASN A 36 3.40 8.85 -2.78
N ILE A 37 3.38 7.52 -2.78
CA ILE A 37 3.72 6.72 -3.97
C ILE A 37 2.72 7.01 -5.10
N ALA A 38 1.43 7.07 -4.79
CA ALA A 38 0.37 7.37 -5.76
C ALA A 38 0.57 8.74 -6.42
N LEU A 39 0.94 9.78 -5.67
CA LEU A 39 1.27 11.10 -6.23
C LEU A 39 2.49 11.05 -7.15
N ASN A 40 3.52 10.27 -6.81
CA ASN A 40 4.69 10.09 -7.67
C ASN A 40 4.36 9.35 -8.97
N ILE A 41 3.44 8.38 -8.94
CA ILE A 41 2.94 7.71 -10.14
C ILE A 41 2.13 8.71 -10.99
N TYR A 42 1.17 9.41 -10.37
CA TYR A 42 0.33 10.39 -11.06
C TYR A 42 1.15 11.45 -11.79
N ASN A 43 2.18 12.02 -11.14
CA ASN A 43 3.06 13.03 -11.75
C ASN A 43 3.90 12.50 -12.93
N GLN A 44 4.11 11.19 -13.04
CA GLN A 44 4.77 10.58 -14.20
C GLN A 44 3.80 10.29 -15.34
N LEU A 45 2.50 10.20 -15.06
CA LEU A 45 1.46 9.90 -16.05
C LEU A 45 0.78 11.16 -16.60
N VAL A 46 0.75 12.26 -15.84
CA VAL A 46 -0.03 13.45 -16.16
C VAL A 46 0.87 14.69 -16.23
N GLU A 47 1.06 15.23 -17.45
CA GLU A 47 1.94 16.40 -17.67
C GLU A 47 1.44 17.69 -16.98
N LYS A 48 0.11 17.86 -16.88
CA LYS A 48 -0.54 19.02 -16.26
C LYS A 48 -1.52 18.56 -15.20
N GLY A 49 -0.98 18.05 -14.10
CA GLY A 49 -1.76 17.54 -12.98
C GLY A 49 -2.71 18.58 -12.38
N SER A 50 -3.93 18.16 -12.04
CA SER A 50 -4.85 18.97 -11.23
C SER A 50 -4.51 18.82 -9.76
N LYS A 51 -4.29 19.93 -9.06
CA LYS A 51 -4.11 19.92 -7.60
C LYS A 51 -5.29 19.25 -6.91
N GLU A 52 -6.51 19.47 -7.39
CA GLU A 52 -7.71 18.87 -6.82
C GLU A 52 -7.73 17.34 -7.01
N GLU A 53 -7.35 16.84 -8.20
CA GLU A 53 -7.26 15.38 -8.42
C GLU A 53 -6.17 14.74 -7.57
N MET A 54 -5.03 15.42 -7.41
CA MET A 54 -3.94 14.97 -6.53
C MET A 54 -4.39 14.93 -5.07
N ASP A 55 -5.09 15.96 -4.60
CA ASP A 55 -5.66 16.02 -3.25
C ASP A 55 -6.65 14.86 -3.02
N LEU A 56 -7.52 14.57 -4.00
CA LEU A 56 -8.48 13.46 -3.96
C LEU A 56 -7.79 12.09 -3.95
N LEU A 57 -6.79 11.91 -4.81
CA LEU A 57 -5.98 10.69 -4.86
C LEU A 57 -5.24 10.46 -3.55
N TYR A 58 -4.62 11.50 -3.01
CA TYR A 58 -3.92 11.46 -1.74
C TYR A 58 -4.85 11.00 -0.62
N CYS A 59 -6.02 11.62 -0.49
CA CYS A 59 -7.02 11.25 0.51
C CYS A 59 -7.52 9.81 0.32
N GLY A 60 -7.82 9.39 -0.90
CA GLY A 60 -8.27 8.02 -1.19
C GLY A 60 -7.24 6.98 -0.75
N CYS A 61 -5.98 7.20 -1.09
CA CYS A 61 -4.87 6.33 -0.69
C CYS A 61 -4.60 6.37 0.83
N LEU A 62 -4.73 7.53 1.47
CA LEU A 62 -4.50 7.65 2.92
C LEU A 62 -5.48 6.81 3.73
N PHE A 63 -6.74 6.69 3.27
CA PHE A 63 -7.80 5.94 3.95
C PHE A 63 -8.09 4.55 3.37
N HIS A 64 -7.38 4.09 2.34
CA HIS A 64 -7.78 2.88 1.60
C HIS A 64 -7.97 1.65 2.52
N ASP A 65 -7.15 1.54 3.56
CA ASP A 65 -7.13 0.45 4.54
C ASP A 65 -7.92 0.77 5.82
N VAL A 66 -8.70 1.86 5.87
CA VAL A 66 -9.43 2.26 7.09
C VAL A 66 -10.46 1.20 7.54
N GLY A 67 -10.96 0.37 6.62
CA GLY A 67 -11.85 -0.74 6.95
C GLY A 67 -11.15 -1.99 7.51
N LYS A 68 -9.82 -2.06 7.49
CA LYS A 68 -9.07 -3.31 7.74
C LYS A 68 -9.36 -3.94 9.10
N GLY A 69 -9.72 -5.22 9.12
CA GLY A 69 -10.20 -5.90 10.33
C GLY A 69 -11.72 -5.90 10.50
N ILE A 70 -12.46 -5.27 9.57
CA ILE A 70 -13.91 -5.44 9.39
C ILE A 70 -14.13 -5.78 7.90
N GLU A 71 -14.19 -7.07 7.58
CA GLU A 71 -14.24 -7.55 6.20
C GLU A 71 -15.66 -7.55 5.61
N PRO A 72 -15.84 -7.28 4.30
CA PRO A 72 -14.80 -6.88 3.34
C PRO A 72 -14.36 -5.43 3.55
N HIS A 73 -13.05 -5.22 3.76
CA HIS A 73 -12.53 -3.94 4.24
C HIS A 73 -12.63 -2.79 3.23
N ASN A 74 -12.67 -3.07 1.93
CA ASN A 74 -12.86 -2.05 0.90
C ASN A 74 -14.30 -1.49 0.91
N GLU A 75 -15.31 -2.34 1.10
CA GLU A 75 -16.71 -1.91 1.24
C GLU A 75 -16.93 -1.17 2.54
N THR A 76 -16.45 -1.72 3.66
CA THR A 76 -16.55 -1.06 4.97
C THR A 76 -15.77 0.26 4.96
N GLY A 77 -14.57 0.27 4.37
CA GLY A 77 -13.72 1.45 4.26
C GLY A 77 -14.39 2.57 3.48
N LYS A 78 -15.06 2.26 2.36
CA LYS A 78 -15.84 3.22 1.57
C LYS A 78 -16.88 3.95 2.43
N GLU A 79 -17.67 3.20 3.20
CA GLU A 79 -18.72 3.77 4.05
C GLU A 79 -18.13 4.58 5.22
N LEU A 80 -17.05 4.10 5.83
CA LEU A 80 -16.32 4.81 6.88
C LEU A 80 -15.78 6.16 6.39
N VAL A 81 -15.17 6.20 5.21
CA VAL A 81 -14.65 7.44 4.63
C VAL A 81 -15.77 8.43 4.33
N ASN A 82 -16.88 7.97 3.76
CA ASN A 82 -18.06 8.81 3.54
C ASN A 82 -18.58 9.42 4.84
N TYR A 83 -18.61 8.63 5.92
CA TYR A 83 -18.99 9.12 7.23
C TYR A 83 -17.97 10.12 7.81
N TYR A 84 -16.69 9.77 7.89
CA TYR A 84 -15.67 10.58 8.57
C TYR A 84 -15.41 11.91 7.86
N LEU A 85 -15.49 11.95 6.52
CA LEU A 85 -15.20 13.16 5.74
C LEU A 85 -16.42 14.05 5.49
N ARG A 86 -17.61 13.71 6.01
CA ARG A 86 -18.87 14.41 5.71
C ARG A 86 -18.85 15.91 6.03
N ASP A 87 -18.10 16.30 7.04
CA ASP A 87 -18.02 17.68 7.56
C ASP A 87 -16.81 18.45 6.98
N ILE A 88 -15.97 17.80 6.16
CA ILE A 88 -14.72 18.37 5.61
C ILE A 88 -14.75 18.46 4.08
N CYS A 89 -15.29 17.44 3.44
CA CYS A 89 -15.36 17.30 1.98
C CYS A 89 -16.79 17.50 1.51
N ASN A 90 -17.00 18.03 0.29
CA ASN A 90 -18.33 18.05 -0.33
C ASN A 90 -18.73 16.64 -0.84
N VAL A 91 -19.96 16.49 -1.35
CA VAL A 91 -20.50 15.19 -1.80
C VAL A 91 -19.64 14.57 -2.90
N GLU A 92 -19.32 15.33 -3.95
CA GLU A 92 -18.53 14.88 -5.10
C GLU A 92 -17.12 14.42 -4.69
N GLN A 93 -16.46 15.19 -3.82
CA GLN A 93 -15.14 14.83 -3.28
C GLN A 93 -15.20 13.49 -2.52
N ARG A 94 -16.23 13.31 -1.68
CA ARG A 94 -16.39 12.04 -0.93
C ARG A 94 -16.72 10.87 -1.85
N GLU A 95 -17.51 11.07 -2.91
CA GLU A 95 -17.78 10.03 -3.90
C GLU A 95 -16.49 9.56 -4.58
N ILE A 96 -15.61 10.47 -4.98
CA ILE A 96 -14.32 10.12 -5.60
C ILE A 96 -13.40 9.42 -4.60
N ILE A 97 -13.22 9.97 -3.40
CA ILE A 97 -12.34 9.37 -2.37
C ILE A 97 -12.85 7.99 -1.98
N SER A 98 -14.16 7.84 -1.72
CA SER A 98 -14.76 6.56 -1.33
C SER A 98 -14.68 5.53 -2.45
N ARG A 99 -14.75 5.96 -3.72
CA ARG A 99 -14.52 5.09 -4.88
C ARG A 99 -13.07 4.57 -4.92
N ILE A 100 -12.07 5.42 -4.68
CA ILE A 100 -10.67 4.99 -4.63
C ILE A 100 -10.48 3.94 -3.52
N VAL A 101 -11.05 4.20 -2.33
CA VAL A 101 -11.02 3.27 -1.19
C VAL A 101 -11.73 1.96 -1.53
N TYR A 102 -12.83 1.98 -2.26
CA TYR A 102 -13.52 0.78 -2.68
C TYR A 102 -12.73 -0.03 -3.72
N GLU A 103 -12.06 0.63 -4.65
CA GLU A 103 -11.37 0.01 -5.79
C GLU A 103 -9.96 -0.52 -5.45
N HIS A 104 -9.32 -0.07 -4.37
CA HIS A 104 -7.89 -0.29 -4.12
C HIS A 104 -7.42 -1.76 -4.13
N ASN A 105 -8.27 -2.70 -3.71
CA ASN A 105 -7.95 -4.14 -3.68
C ASN A 105 -8.62 -4.94 -4.81
N LEU A 106 -9.41 -4.29 -5.68
CA LEU A 106 -10.16 -4.91 -6.77
C LEU A 106 -9.32 -5.00 -8.04
N ARG A 107 -8.56 -6.09 -8.22
CA ARG A 107 -7.49 -6.17 -9.24
C ARG A 107 -7.71 -7.30 -10.26
N GLY A 108 -7.10 -7.15 -11.45
CA GLY A 108 -7.15 -8.12 -12.54
C GLY A 108 -8.24 -7.81 -13.58
N GLU A 109 -8.33 -8.63 -14.64
CA GLU A 109 -9.16 -8.36 -15.82
C GLU A 109 -10.63 -8.07 -15.50
N LYS A 110 -11.19 -8.81 -14.54
CA LYS A 110 -12.58 -8.61 -14.05
C LYS A 110 -12.85 -7.17 -13.59
N TYR A 111 -11.82 -6.45 -13.14
CA TYR A 111 -11.90 -5.09 -12.62
C TYR A 111 -11.22 -4.07 -13.54
N GLY A 112 -11.07 -4.39 -14.84
CA GLY A 112 -10.50 -3.49 -15.84
C GLY A 112 -11.24 -2.15 -15.98
N GLY A 113 -12.51 -2.08 -15.56
CA GLY A 113 -13.34 -0.87 -15.54
C GLY A 113 -13.12 0.07 -14.35
N ASN A 114 -12.19 -0.22 -13.44
CA ASN A 114 -11.85 0.68 -12.33
C ASN A 114 -11.35 2.04 -12.83
N SER A 115 -11.56 3.07 -12.01
CA SER A 115 -11.19 4.43 -12.34
C SER A 115 -9.68 4.61 -12.50
N PHE A 116 -9.28 5.66 -13.22
CA PHE A 116 -7.86 6.02 -13.39
C PHE A 116 -7.16 6.22 -12.02
N LEU A 117 -7.77 6.99 -11.11
CA LEU A 117 -7.22 7.21 -9.77
C LEU A 117 -7.22 5.93 -8.93
N GLY A 118 -8.25 5.08 -9.06
CA GLY A 118 -8.30 3.78 -8.40
C GLY A 118 -7.17 2.85 -8.83
N LYS A 119 -6.84 2.82 -10.14
CA LYS A 119 -5.70 2.06 -10.68
C LYS A 119 -4.34 2.59 -10.19
N ILE A 120 -4.21 3.91 -9.99
CA ILE A 120 -2.99 4.47 -9.40
C ILE A 120 -2.87 4.07 -7.92
N ALA A 121 -3.97 4.14 -7.16
CA ALA A 121 -4.00 3.72 -5.76
C ALA A 121 -3.65 2.23 -5.62
N GLN A 122 -4.19 1.40 -6.50
CA GLN A 122 -3.85 -0.01 -6.65
C GLN A 122 -2.34 -0.20 -6.83
N ASP A 123 -1.73 0.43 -7.81
CA ASP A 123 -0.30 0.26 -8.06
C ASP A 123 0.53 0.74 -6.86
N ALA A 124 0.16 1.87 -6.26
CA ALA A 124 0.84 2.42 -5.10
C ALA A 124 0.80 1.49 -3.87
N ASP A 125 -0.34 0.87 -3.61
CA ASP A 125 -0.53 -0.11 -2.53
C ASP A 125 0.37 -1.33 -2.71
N ILE A 126 0.44 -1.89 -3.94
CA ILE A 126 1.38 -2.98 -4.24
C ILE A 126 2.82 -2.54 -3.98
N LEU A 127 3.20 -1.34 -4.44
CA LEU A 127 4.58 -0.89 -4.32
C LEU A 127 5.02 -0.70 -2.86
N ASP A 128 4.15 -0.26 -1.95
CA ASP A 128 4.49 -0.16 -0.52
C ASP A 128 4.69 -1.54 0.14
N HIS A 129 4.28 -2.62 -0.53
CA HIS A 129 4.55 -4.00 -0.16
C HIS A 129 5.77 -4.61 -0.86
N MET A 130 6.64 -3.79 -1.46
CA MET A 130 7.83 -4.22 -2.19
C MET A 130 9.10 -3.51 -1.69
N GLY A 131 10.27 -4.12 -1.95
CA GLY A 131 11.56 -3.51 -1.63
C GLY A 131 11.88 -3.54 -0.14
N THR A 132 12.42 -2.45 0.39
CA THR A 132 12.77 -2.33 1.81
C THR A 132 11.58 -2.45 2.74
N MET A 133 10.38 -2.03 2.29
CA MET A 133 9.17 -2.14 3.10
C MET A 133 8.71 -3.59 3.24
N ASP A 134 8.87 -4.41 2.21
CA ASP A 134 8.60 -5.84 2.27
C ASP A 134 9.49 -6.54 3.32
N ILE A 135 10.78 -6.21 3.33
CA ILE A 135 11.74 -6.70 4.33
C ILE A 135 11.31 -6.30 5.75
N TRP A 136 10.99 -5.02 5.96
CA TRP A 136 10.51 -4.52 7.26
C TRP A 136 9.25 -5.27 7.71
N ILE A 137 8.29 -5.42 6.80
CA ILE A 137 7.02 -6.10 7.05
C ILE A 137 7.24 -7.57 7.39
N ALA A 138 8.11 -8.28 6.67
CA ALA A 138 8.45 -9.67 6.94
C ALA A 138 9.09 -9.82 8.32
N PHE A 139 10.05 -8.95 8.68
CA PHE A 139 10.68 -8.99 10.00
C PHE A 139 9.68 -8.72 11.13
N GLN A 140 8.76 -7.77 10.94
CA GLN A 140 7.66 -7.56 11.87
C GLN A 140 6.79 -8.82 12.00
N TRP A 141 6.43 -9.46 10.88
CA TRP A 141 5.67 -10.71 10.92
C TRP A 141 6.38 -11.77 11.77
N HIS A 142 7.61 -12.13 11.40
CA HIS A 142 8.36 -13.18 12.08
C HIS A 142 8.56 -12.88 13.58
N ALA A 143 8.86 -11.63 13.93
CA ALA A 143 9.00 -11.21 15.33
C ALA A 143 7.69 -11.26 16.14
N ASN A 144 6.52 -11.05 15.52
CA ASN A 144 5.23 -11.15 16.22
C ASN A 144 4.75 -12.61 16.37
N PHE A 145 5.33 -13.55 15.62
CA PHE A 145 4.91 -14.96 15.61
C PHE A 145 6.00 -15.93 16.08
N ASP A 146 7.03 -15.42 16.78
CA ASP A 146 8.15 -16.19 17.32
C ASP A 146 8.90 -17.06 16.29
N GLU A 147 8.92 -16.61 15.04
CA GLU A 147 9.63 -17.24 13.93
C GLU A 147 11.08 -16.78 13.86
N ARG A 148 11.95 -17.63 13.31
CA ARG A 148 13.39 -17.41 13.27
C ARG A 148 13.84 -16.82 11.94
N VAL A 149 15.10 -16.44 11.85
CA VAL A 149 15.72 -15.96 10.60
C VAL A 149 15.60 -17.00 9.49
N GLU A 150 15.73 -18.29 9.82
CA GLU A 150 15.59 -19.40 8.87
C GLU A 150 14.19 -19.48 8.27
N ASP A 151 13.15 -19.16 9.04
CA ASP A 151 11.77 -19.15 8.55
C ASP A 151 11.56 -17.99 7.55
N SER A 152 12.17 -16.84 7.82
CA SER A 152 12.17 -15.71 6.88
C SER A 152 12.90 -16.05 5.58
N LEU A 153 14.10 -16.63 5.67
CA LEU A 153 14.84 -17.08 4.49
C LEU A 153 14.08 -18.16 3.71
N LYS A 154 13.37 -19.06 4.39
CA LYS A 154 12.52 -20.06 3.75
C LYS A 154 11.36 -19.42 2.99
N PHE A 155 10.69 -18.41 3.55
CA PHE A 155 9.64 -17.67 2.85
C PHE A 155 10.18 -17.00 1.57
N PHE A 156 11.29 -16.26 1.70
CA PHE A 156 11.85 -15.48 0.60
C PHE A 156 12.53 -16.33 -0.48
N LEU A 157 13.27 -17.38 -0.09
CA LEU A 157 14.10 -18.19 -1.00
C LEU A 157 13.48 -19.55 -1.33
N GLY A 158 12.37 -19.92 -0.69
CA GLY A 158 11.68 -21.20 -0.89
C GLY A 158 10.62 -21.19 -2.00
N GLY A 159 10.59 -20.16 -2.84
CA GLY A 159 9.68 -20.03 -3.99
C GLY A 159 8.36 -19.30 -3.69
N GLN A 160 7.87 -19.34 -2.45
CA GLN A 160 6.59 -18.69 -2.08
C GLN A 160 6.60 -17.17 -2.37
N TRP A 161 7.68 -16.47 -2.00
CA TRP A 161 7.80 -15.04 -2.29
C TRP A 161 7.89 -14.75 -3.79
N GLU A 162 8.56 -15.61 -4.55
CA GLU A 162 8.64 -15.47 -6.01
C GLU A 162 7.25 -15.56 -6.66
N GLU A 163 6.46 -16.58 -6.31
CA GLU A 163 5.08 -16.74 -6.78
C GLU A 163 4.21 -15.52 -6.43
N ILE A 164 4.33 -15.01 -5.20
CA ILE A 164 3.60 -13.81 -4.76
C ILE A 164 4.02 -12.60 -5.59
N THR A 165 5.32 -12.36 -5.76
CA THR A 165 5.80 -11.17 -6.48
C THR A 165 5.49 -11.23 -7.97
N GLU A 166 5.54 -12.40 -8.61
CA GLU A 166 5.11 -12.57 -10.00
C GLU A 166 3.64 -12.22 -10.18
N LYS A 167 2.78 -12.72 -9.28
CA LYS A 167 1.36 -12.37 -9.26
C LYS A 167 1.14 -10.88 -9.02
N LEU A 168 1.83 -10.27 -8.05
CA LEU A 168 1.69 -8.83 -7.80
C LEU A 168 2.14 -8.00 -9.00
N ARG A 169 3.25 -8.39 -9.63
CA ARG A 169 3.76 -7.73 -10.84
C ARG A 169 2.74 -7.76 -11.98
N SER A 170 2.04 -8.89 -12.17
CA SER A 170 1.01 -9.01 -13.22
C SER A 170 -0.26 -8.19 -12.95
N LEU A 171 -0.43 -7.66 -11.74
CA LEU A 171 -1.59 -6.85 -11.35
C LEU A 171 -1.34 -5.33 -11.44
N LEU A 172 -0.12 -4.92 -11.80
CA LEU A 172 0.21 -3.50 -11.99
C LEU A 172 -0.42 -2.95 -13.28
N ASN A 173 -0.86 -1.70 -13.22
CA ASN A 173 -1.62 -1.06 -14.29
C ASN A 173 -0.75 -0.20 -15.20
N PHE A 174 0.29 0.45 -14.66
CA PHE A 174 1.05 1.47 -15.39
C PHE A 174 2.55 1.16 -15.47
N SER A 175 3.19 1.59 -16.57
CA SER A 175 4.62 1.36 -16.79
C SER A 175 5.54 1.96 -15.71
N PRO A 176 5.31 3.19 -15.17
CA PRO A 176 6.15 3.70 -14.08
C PRO A 176 6.09 2.81 -12.83
N SER A 177 4.93 2.19 -12.58
CA SER A 177 4.74 1.28 -11.46
C SER A 177 5.49 -0.03 -11.67
N ILE A 178 5.46 -0.58 -12.88
CA ILE A 178 6.21 -1.79 -13.26
C ILE A 178 7.72 -1.55 -13.09
N ASP A 179 8.22 -0.43 -13.59
CA ASP A 179 9.64 -0.07 -13.46
C ASP A 179 10.06 0.08 -11.99
N ALA A 180 9.21 0.72 -11.18
CA ALA A 180 9.45 0.86 -9.74
C ALA A 180 9.41 -0.49 -9.01
N PHE A 181 8.48 -1.37 -9.39
CA PHE A 181 8.36 -2.72 -8.84
C PHE A 181 9.61 -3.53 -9.10
N ASP A 182 10.07 -3.58 -10.36
CA ASP A 182 11.22 -4.38 -10.78
C ASP A 182 12.50 -3.93 -10.06
N ARG A 183 12.70 -2.62 -9.91
CA ARG A 183 13.82 -2.06 -9.12
C ARG A 183 13.74 -2.43 -7.65
N ARG A 184 12.56 -2.37 -7.04
CA ARG A 184 12.35 -2.74 -5.63
C ARG A 184 12.57 -4.23 -5.41
N LYS A 185 12.07 -5.09 -6.32
CA LYS A 185 12.30 -6.54 -6.30
C LYS A 185 13.79 -6.87 -6.37
N ALA A 186 14.51 -6.27 -7.34
CA ALA A 186 15.94 -6.49 -7.51
C ALA A 186 16.75 -6.10 -6.25
N PHE A 187 16.36 -5.01 -5.58
CA PHE A 187 16.98 -4.63 -4.31
C PHE A 187 16.70 -5.67 -3.20
N THR A 188 15.46 -6.15 -3.09
CA THR A 188 15.12 -7.20 -2.10
C THR A 188 15.94 -8.47 -2.34
N GLU A 189 16.10 -8.90 -3.60
CA GLU A 189 16.95 -10.06 -3.94
C GLU A 189 18.41 -9.85 -3.55
N GLU A 190 18.96 -8.64 -3.77
CA GLU A 190 20.31 -8.31 -3.34
C GLU A 190 20.46 -8.36 -1.81
N PHE A 191 19.50 -7.78 -1.10
CA PHE A 191 19.44 -7.84 0.36
C PHE A 191 19.41 -9.29 0.84
N LEU A 192 18.56 -10.14 0.27
CA LEU A 192 18.39 -11.53 0.67
C LEU A 192 19.66 -12.36 0.46
N ARG A 193 20.40 -12.13 -0.62
CA ARG A 193 21.72 -12.78 -0.84
C ARG A 193 22.68 -12.48 0.30
N ARG A 194 22.72 -11.22 0.74
CA ARG A 194 23.57 -10.80 1.85
C ARG A 194 23.05 -11.31 3.19
N PHE A 195 21.75 -11.15 3.44
CA PHE A 195 21.09 -11.59 4.66
C PHE A 195 21.28 -13.08 4.93
N LYS A 196 21.17 -13.92 3.89
CA LYS A 196 21.47 -15.35 3.99
C LYS A 196 22.89 -15.61 4.48
N ARG A 197 23.90 -14.99 3.87
CA ARG A 197 25.32 -15.20 4.22
C ARG A 197 25.61 -14.75 5.66
N GLU A 198 25.13 -13.57 6.03
CA GLU A 198 25.34 -13.01 7.37
C GLU A 198 24.59 -13.83 8.43
N SER A 199 23.42 -14.38 8.12
CA SER A 199 22.69 -15.27 9.03
C SER A 199 23.44 -16.58 9.34
N GLU A 200 24.29 -17.04 8.42
CA GLU A 200 25.17 -18.19 8.62
C GLU A 200 26.47 -17.82 9.37
N GLY A 201 26.60 -16.57 9.82
CA GLY A 201 27.79 -16.06 10.52
C GLY A 201 28.97 -15.73 9.60
N ARG A 202 28.75 -15.59 8.29
CA ARG A 202 29.82 -15.19 7.35
C ARG A 202 30.05 -13.68 7.41
N LEU A 203 31.31 -13.26 7.30
CA LEU A 203 31.73 -11.85 7.37
C LEU A 203 31.39 -11.03 6.12
N TYR A 204 31.18 -11.69 4.99
CA TYR A 204 30.79 -11.10 3.71
C TYR A 204 29.93 -12.10 2.96
#